data_AF-A0A7K4AEP6-F1
#
_entry.id   AF-A0A7K4AEP6-F1
#
_cell.length_a   1.000
_cell.length_b   1.000
_cell.length_c   1.000
_cell.angle_alpha   90.00
_cell.angle_beta   90.00
_cell.angle_gamma   90.00
#
_symmetry.space_group_name_H-M   'P 1'
#
loop_
_entity.id
_entity.type
_entity.pdbx_description
1 polymer ?
#
loop_
_entity_poly.entity_id
_entity_poly.type
_entity_poly.pdbx_seq_one_letter_code
_entity_poly.pdbx_strand_id
1 'polypeptide(L)'
;MEKALEIIDAIKAARQKTLELVRALSIDVISMKVHVFCMEDLEQIPGDYRVTKLRNSSSSFTCDFEYEATKIFGDVTFYCLLKLEQYEALRKAI
;
A
#
# COMPACT_ATOMS: atom_id res chain seq x y z
N MET A 1 38.71 7.06 8.88
CA MET A 1 38.27 5.65 8.76
C MET A 1 36.97 5.43 9.54
N GLU A 2 36.81 5.98 10.75
CA GLU A 2 35.56 5.95 11.53
C GLU A 2 34.32 6.49 10.79
N LYS A 3 34.41 7.66 10.13
CA LYS A 3 33.26 8.22 9.37
C LYS A 3 32.71 7.30 8.27
N ALA A 4 33.56 6.49 7.65
CA ALA A 4 33.13 5.55 6.62
C ALA A 4 32.34 4.37 7.23
N LEU A 5 32.73 3.94 8.44
CA LEU A 5 32.02 2.90 9.18
C LEU A 5 30.66 3.41 9.68
N GLU A 6 30.60 4.64 10.20
CA GLU A 6 29.34 5.29 10.61
C GLU A 6 28.33 5.38 9.45
N ILE A 7 28.80 5.75 8.26
CA ILE A 7 27.94 5.80 7.06
C ILE A 7 27.43 4.41 6.69
N ILE A 8 28.28 3.38 6.73
CA ILE A 8 27.89 2.01 6.42
C ILE A 8 26.82 1.50 7.39
N ASP A 9 26.96 1.78 8.68
CA ASP A 9 25.99 1.36 9.69
C ASP A 9 24.66 2.09 9.55
N ALA A 10 24.69 3.39 9.21
CA ALA A 10 23.47 4.14 8.89
C ALA A 10 22.73 3.55 7.68
N ILE A 11 23.46 3.17 6.62
CA ILE A 11 22.87 2.53 5.43
C ILE A 11 22.25 1.17 5.77
N LYS A 12 22.94 0.35 6.57
CA LYS A 12 22.42 -0.96 7.02
C LYS A 12 21.16 -0.80 7.87
N ALA A 13 21.15 0.16 8.80
CA ALA A 13 20.00 0.45 9.64
C ALA A 13 18.80 0.96 8.82
N ALA A 14 19.06 1.84 7.85
CA ALA A 14 18.03 2.30 6.92
C ALA A 14 17.43 1.14 6.13
N ARG A 15 18.28 0.28 5.53
CA ARG A 15 17.84 -0.90 4.79
C ARG A 15 16.99 -1.85 5.64
N GLN A 16 17.41 -2.11 6.88
CA GLN A 16 16.67 -2.99 7.79
C GLN A 16 15.28 -2.43 8.10
N LYS A 17 15.19 -1.13 8.43
CA LYS A 17 13.90 -0.46 8.65
C LYS A 17 13.04 -0.46 7.39
N THR A 18 13.63 -0.22 6.22
CA THR A 18 12.91 -0.30 4.95
C THR A 18 12.36 -1.70 4.71
N LEU A 19 13.11 -2.77 5.01
CA LEU A 19 12.65 -4.15 4.88
C LEU A 19 11.52 -4.51 5.85
N GLU A 20 11.54 -3.96 7.07
CA GLU A 20 10.46 -4.12 8.04
C GLU A 20 9.16 -3.44 7.57
N LEU A 21 9.26 -2.22 7.05
CA LEU A 21 8.16 -1.51 6.40
C LEU A 21 7.64 -2.25 5.17
N VAL A 22 8.54 -2.72 4.29
CA VAL A 22 8.18 -3.48 3.08
C VAL A 22 7.56 -4.82 3.41
N ARG A 23 7.95 -5.50 4.50
CA ARG A 23 7.27 -6.73 4.97
C ARG A 23 5.86 -6.48 5.45
N ALA A 24 5.59 -5.31 6.01
CA ALA A 24 4.25 -4.84 6.31
C ALA A 24 3.47 -4.42 5.06
N LEU A 25 4.01 -4.62 3.85
CA LEU A 25 3.33 -4.41 2.57
C LEU A 25 3.32 -5.72 1.79
N SER A 26 2.23 -6.02 1.08
CA SER A 26 2.25 -7.12 0.11
C SER A 26 2.61 -6.58 -1.26
N ILE A 27 3.81 -6.87 -1.75
CA ILE A 27 4.28 -6.39 -3.06
C ILE A 27 4.16 -7.51 -4.08
N ASP A 28 3.31 -7.30 -5.08
CA ASP A 28 3.36 -8.05 -6.34
C ASP A 28 4.30 -7.35 -7.30
N VAL A 29 5.52 -7.89 -7.39
CA VAL A 29 6.61 -7.35 -8.21
C VAL A 29 6.36 -7.53 -9.71
N ILE A 30 5.42 -8.40 -10.11
CA ILE A 30 5.09 -8.60 -11.52
C ILE A 30 4.10 -7.53 -11.97
N SER A 31 3.10 -7.22 -11.15
CA SER A 31 2.08 -6.21 -11.47
C SER A 31 2.42 -4.80 -10.97
N MET A 32 3.58 -4.62 -10.31
CA MET A 32 3.98 -3.38 -9.64
C MET A 32 2.90 -2.86 -8.68
N LYS A 33 2.19 -3.78 -8.03
CA LYS A 33 1.13 -3.48 -7.08
C LYS A 33 1.60 -3.69 -5.64
N VAL A 34 1.25 -2.76 -4.77
CA VAL A 34 1.59 -2.79 -3.35
C VAL A 34 0.30 -2.70 -2.54
N HIS A 35 -0.03 -3.75 -1.81
CA HIS A 35 -1.12 -3.73 -0.85
C HIS A 35 -0.67 -2.97 0.40
N VAL A 36 -1.32 -1.85 0.67
CA VAL A 36 -1.27 -1.14 1.94
C VAL A 36 -2.46 -1.60 2.77
N PHE A 37 -2.22 -1.98 4.03
CA PHE A 37 -3.22 -2.68 4.84
C PHE A 37 -4.29 -1.74 5.42
N CYS A 38 -4.08 -0.42 5.37
CA CYS A 38 -5.04 0.57 5.85
C CYS A 38 -5.04 1.84 4.99
N MET A 39 -6.08 2.66 5.16
CA MET A 39 -6.29 3.90 4.41
C MET A 39 -5.33 5.00 4.84
N GLU A 40 -4.95 5.05 6.12
CA GLU A 40 -4.01 6.03 6.65
C GLU A 40 -2.64 5.93 5.96
N ASP A 41 -2.20 4.70 5.64
CA ASP A 41 -0.98 4.47 4.89
C ASP A 41 -1.14 4.86 3.42
N LEU A 42 -2.30 4.58 2.81
CA LEU A 42 -2.59 4.98 1.43
C LEU A 42 -2.64 6.51 1.25
N GLU A 43 -3.17 7.23 2.24
CA GLU A 43 -3.31 8.69 2.19
C GLU A 43 -1.97 9.41 2.17
N GLN A 44 -0.95 8.87 2.83
CA GLN A 44 0.42 9.41 2.85
C GLN A 44 1.12 9.32 1.49
N ILE A 45 0.59 8.50 0.57
CA ILE A 45 1.19 8.31 -0.75
C ILE A 45 0.79 9.47 -1.67
N PRO A 46 1.74 10.16 -2.32
CA PRO A 46 1.42 11.18 -3.30
C PRO A 46 0.85 10.54 -4.58
N GLY A 47 -0.05 11.26 -5.27
CA GLY A 47 -0.62 10.83 -6.54
C GLY A 47 -2.14 10.85 -6.55
N ASP A 48 -2.70 10.54 -7.73
CA ASP A 48 -4.14 10.58 -7.94
C ASP A 48 -4.84 9.44 -7.21
N TYR A 49 -5.87 9.81 -6.46
CA TYR A 49 -6.70 8.88 -5.71
C TYR A 49 -7.90 8.43 -6.54
N ARG A 50 -8.14 7.11 -6.59
CA ARG A 50 -9.35 6.54 -7.20
C ARG A 50 -9.84 5.34 -6.40
N VAL A 51 -11.15 5.16 -6.36
CA VAL A 51 -11.79 3.97 -5.80
C VAL A 51 -12.50 3.21 -6.91
N THR A 52 -12.25 1.90 -7.00
CA THR A 52 -12.86 1.03 -8.01
C THR A 52 -13.64 -0.08 -7.31
N LYS A 53 -14.86 -0.35 -7.78
CA LYS A 53 -15.60 -1.54 -7.33
C LYS A 53 -14.96 -2.79 -7.95
N LEU A 54 -14.56 -3.74 -7.11
CA LEU A 54 -14.05 -5.02 -7.55
C LEU A 54 -15.20 -5.80 -8.19
N ARG A 55 -15.05 -6.19 -9.46
CA ARG A 55 -16.00 -7.12 -10.07
C ARG A 55 -15.85 -8.44 -9.34
N ASN A 56 -16.96 -9.03 -8.88
CA ASN A 56 -17.00 -10.34 -8.24
C ASN A 56 -16.32 -11.40 -9.14
N SER A 57 -15.01 -11.55 -9.04
CA SER A 57 -14.29 -12.69 -9.56
C SER A 57 -14.62 -13.84 -8.62
N SER A 58 -15.15 -14.92 -9.17
CA SER A 58 -15.64 -16.14 -8.52
C SER A 58 -14.60 -16.90 -7.67
N SER A 59 -13.45 -16.28 -7.38
CA SER A 59 -12.44 -16.75 -6.46
C SER A 59 -12.86 -16.45 -5.03
N SER A 60 -13.09 -17.51 -4.26
CA SER A 60 -13.56 -17.59 -2.87
C SER A 60 -12.75 -16.82 -1.80
N PHE A 61 -11.85 -15.91 -2.16
CA PHE A 61 -11.02 -15.12 -1.25
C PHE A 61 -11.42 -13.64 -1.11
N THR A 62 -12.29 -13.10 -1.98
CA THR A 62 -12.66 -11.68 -2.02
C THR A 62 -14.04 -11.35 -1.45
N CYS A 63 -14.68 -12.29 -0.73
CA CYS A 63 -16.09 -12.15 -0.35
C CYS A 63 -16.38 -10.93 0.56
N ASP A 64 -15.39 -10.45 1.31
CA ASP A 64 -15.56 -9.35 2.27
C ASP A 64 -15.18 -7.97 1.72
N PHE A 65 -14.43 -7.90 0.63
CA PHE A 65 -13.85 -6.65 0.11
C PHE A 65 -14.42 -6.34 -1.28
N GLU A 66 -15.31 -5.36 -1.35
CA GLU A 66 -16.02 -4.98 -2.58
C GLU A 66 -15.32 -3.86 -3.35
N TYR A 67 -14.42 -3.12 -2.71
CA TYR A 67 -13.80 -1.93 -3.28
C TYR A 67 -12.28 -1.95 -3.12
N GLU A 68 -11.60 -1.35 -4.09
CA GLU A 68 -10.16 -1.12 -4.10
C GLU A 68 -9.92 0.39 -4.16
N ALA A 69 -9.37 0.97 -3.09
CA ALA A 69 -8.84 2.32 -3.12
C ALA A 69 -7.40 2.29 -3.62
N THR A 70 -7.04 3.17 -4.55
CA THR A 70 -5.71 3.15 -5.17
C THR A 70 -5.10 4.53 -5.30
N LYS A 71 -3.78 4.59 -5.19
CA LYS A 71 -2.95 5.71 -5.59
C LYS A 71 -1.80 5.23 -6.46
N ILE A 72 -1.45 6.02 -7.47
CA ILE A 72 -0.37 5.71 -8.39
C ILE A 72 0.76 6.73 -8.17
N PHE A 73 1.96 6.24 -7.90
CA PHE A 73 3.17 7.05 -7.78
C PHE A 73 4.27 6.49 -8.67
N GLY A 74 4.62 7.23 -9.72
CA GLY A 74 5.45 6.70 -10.80
C GLY A 74 4.77 5.49 -11.45
N ASP A 75 5.50 4.37 -11.54
CA ASP A 75 5.01 3.12 -12.13
C ASP A 75 4.41 2.15 -11.09
N VAL A 76 4.31 2.56 -9.82
CA VAL A 76 3.85 1.71 -8.72
C VAL A 76 2.41 2.05 -8.36
N THR A 77 1.56 1.02 -8.34
CA THR A 77 0.17 1.14 -7.88
C THR A 77 0.06 0.67 -6.44
N PHE A 78 -0.27 1.59 -5.53
CA PHE A 78 -0.59 1.26 -4.15
C PHE A 78 -2.09 1.08 -4.01
N TYR A 79 -2.52 0.04 -3.30
CA TYR A 79 -3.93 -0.28 -3.14
C TYR A 79 -4.29 -0.72 -1.73
N CYS A 80 -5.47 -0.34 -1.26
CA CYS A 80 -6.10 -0.81 -0.03
C CYS A 80 -7.42 -1.48 -0.38
N LEU A 81 -7.64 -2.70 0.11
CA LEU A 81 -8.92 -3.38 -0.02
C LEU A 81 -9.90 -2.86 1.03
N LEU A 82 -11.13 -2.55 0.61
CA LEU A 82 -12.15 -1.96 1.45
C LEU A 82 -13.43 -2.78 1.47
N LYS A 83 -13.98 -2.96 2.67
CA LYS A 83 -15.35 -3.40 2.85
C LYS A 83 -16.33 -2.29 2.45
N LEU A 84 -17.57 -2.66 2.15
CA LEU A 84 -18.63 -1.68 1.81
C LEU A 84 -18.79 -0.60 2.88
N GLU A 85 -18.79 -0.98 4.16
CA GLU A 85 -18.94 -0.03 5.28
C GLU A 85 -17.80 1.00 5.33
N GLN A 86 -16.56 0.57 5.07
CA GLN A 86 -15.39 1.45 5.03
C GLN A 86 -15.47 2.42 3.85
N TYR A 87 -15.92 1.95 2.69
CA TYR A 87 -16.16 2.80 1.53
C TYR A 87 -17.26 3.85 1.78
N GLU A 88 -18.37 3.46 2.37
CA GLU A 88 -19.47 4.38 2.69
C GLU A 88 -19.08 5.40 3.77
N ALA A 89 -18.22 5.03 4.72
CA ALA A 89 -17.65 5.97 5.68
C ALA A 89 -16.77 7.03 4.98
N LEU A 90 -15.91 6.61 4.04
CA LEU A 90 -15.07 7.52 3.25
C LEU A 90 -15.91 8.50 2.42
N ARG A 91 -16.97 8.01 1.76
CA ARG A 91 -17.86 8.87 0.96
C ARG A 91 -18.58 9.93 1.77
N LYS A 92 -18.85 9.67 3.05
CA LYS A 92 -19.53 10.63 3.94
C LYS A 92 -18.59 11.69 4.49
N ALA A 93 -17.28 11.46 4.43
CA ALA A 93 -16.26 12.37 4.91
C ALA A 93 -15.82 13.41 3.85
N ILE A 94 -16.23 13.25 2.59
CA ILE A 94 -15.97 14.12 1.44
C ILE A 94 -17.24 14.89 1.09
#